data_AF-A0A928RIA2-F1
#
_entry.id   AF-A0A928RIA2-F1
#
_cell.length_a   1.000
_cell.length_b   1.000
_cell.length_c   1.000
_cell.angle_alpha   90.00
_cell.angle_beta   90.00
_cell.angle_gamma   90.00
#
_symmetry.space_group_name_H-M   'P 1'
#
loop_
_entity.id
_entity.type
_entity.pdbx_description
1 polymer ?
#
loop_
_entity_poly.entity_id
_entity_poly.type
_entity_poly.pdbx_seq_one_letter_code
_entity_poly.pdbx_strand_id
1 'polypeptide(L)'
;MFCEKCGAPISEGDKFCGECGALNEEIKNEETVEQPVDENVEQPVEQTANYYANDNVSQPESSLGEVMENGETITEEMLAAKPAKKGFFTRFTKKTLIRTGIIAGILAVLVAFGVWAAPYVSNAFAKMTMSPEKYFQHVTTNWFKSNMKDIGNAFGEAKDVFKKDISSEGTAKFVIGAGLKDLISDNTPSQVSDVLEQLDSISIDAKVNKTKDAFAEEIALKANDSEIVTANIIFDMKSENMYFSVPELSDTALCANIGGAMSFGEVMTYIDEIVDLIPDKDKFAKFMTGYFEAAIKKVDKVDEKEGKLEVGGVKQNATVLKATIDAETLLNMGKGALEYAKEDKETEKLIKDFLNTELASEMDAPDADEVYDAFKDGVDTLIEEMEDVDVSDESIEVYITVYVNAKGEIIALKVNANEDLPAFEVFIGTAEKGSKIATEIYVDVDGQKVSIEGEGKLSGSKLTGKYNLKVFGTDIITVSVEKFDLDSAKKGMTNGKITIKAADSVKSLLSVGANFNSELKQLKPVLDVISEMKIEVDSKESKNKSEGTLSIYYKDDLYLTVEAAGKIKSGAKITIPKDSTDDPSDWDVDPDVFIDKIRDAGLSELADLMESQM
;
A
#
# COMPACT_ATOMS: atom_id res chain seq x y z
N MET A 1 -39.09 25.73 34.24
CA MET A 1 -37.85 25.04 34.71
C MET A 1 -36.73 26.05 34.92
N PHE A 2 -35.50 25.63 35.24
CA PHE A 2 -34.31 26.49 35.34
C PHE A 2 -33.16 25.90 34.52
N CYS A 3 -32.33 26.74 33.93
CA CYS A 3 -31.16 26.32 33.15
C CYS A 3 -30.06 25.75 34.06
N GLU A 4 -29.69 24.48 33.89
CA GLU A 4 -28.61 23.87 34.69
C GLU A 4 -27.25 24.59 34.53
N LYS A 5 -27.02 25.22 33.38
CA LYS A 5 -25.75 25.90 33.06
C LYS A 5 -25.60 27.31 33.68
N CYS A 6 -26.70 27.99 34.00
CA CYS A 6 -26.64 29.39 34.48
C CYS A 6 -27.68 29.78 35.55
N GLY A 7 -28.61 28.89 35.92
CA GLY A 7 -29.66 29.16 36.91
C GLY A 7 -30.79 30.09 36.46
N ALA A 8 -30.80 30.57 35.20
CA ALA A 8 -31.87 31.41 34.67
C ALA A 8 -33.18 30.60 34.50
N PRO A 9 -34.37 31.17 34.75
CA PRO A 9 -35.63 30.50 34.49
C PRO A 9 -35.82 30.24 32.99
N ILE A 10 -36.38 29.08 32.65
CA ILE A 10 -36.72 28.63 31.30
C ILE A 10 -38.23 28.34 31.26
N SER A 11 -38.91 28.76 30.19
CA SER A 11 -40.35 28.54 29.99
C SER A 11 -40.64 27.10 29.56
N GLU A 12 -41.83 26.61 29.87
CA GLU A 12 -42.26 25.26 29.53
C GLU A 12 -42.41 25.13 28.00
N GLY A 13 -41.55 24.30 27.38
CA GLY A 13 -41.45 24.13 25.92
C GLY A 13 -40.28 24.84 25.23
N ASP A 14 -39.50 25.68 25.93
CA ASP A 14 -38.31 26.34 25.36
C ASP A 14 -37.18 25.31 25.10
N LYS A 15 -36.73 25.19 23.85
CA LYS A 15 -35.63 24.27 23.45
C LYS A 15 -34.24 24.77 23.84
N PHE A 16 -34.10 26.06 24.15
CA PHE A 16 -32.82 26.70 24.51
C PHE A 16 -33.04 27.76 25.59
N CYS A 17 -32.07 27.93 26.48
CA CYS A 17 -32.06 29.03 27.45
C CYS A 17 -31.80 30.38 26.75
N GLY A 18 -32.77 31.29 26.80
CA GLY A 18 -32.67 32.62 26.16
C GLY A 18 -31.52 33.51 26.65
N GLU A 19 -31.00 33.27 27.86
CA GLU A 19 -29.89 34.06 28.46
C GLU A 19 -28.49 33.53 28.10
N CYS A 20 -28.32 32.22 27.84
CA CYS A 20 -26.98 31.63 27.62
C CYS A 20 -26.86 30.64 26.45
N GLY A 21 -27.93 30.41 25.69
CA GLY A 21 -27.94 29.54 24.51
C GLY A 21 -27.77 28.04 24.80
N ALA A 22 -27.76 27.61 26.07
CA ALA A 22 -27.72 26.19 26.42
C ALA A 22 -28.99 25.45 25.95
N LEU A 23 -28.83 24.28 25.35
CA LEU A 23 -29.93 23.42 24.90
C LEU A 23 -30.64 22.80 26.12
N ASN A 24 -31.96 22.62 26.02
CA ASN A 24 -32.80 22.04 27.07
C ASN A 24 -33.14 20.58 26.73
N GLU A 25 -32.60 19.62 27.48
CA GLU A 25 -32.49 18.22 27.02
C GLU A 25 -33.74 17.34 27.25
N GLU A 26 -34.74 17.82 28.01
CA GLU A 26 -35.93 17.04 28.41
C GLU A 26 -36.99 16.79 27.32
N ILE A 27 -36.72 17.06 26.03
CA ILE A 27 -37.71 16.87 24.93
C ILE A 27 -37.21 15.88 23.86
N LYS A 28 -37.26 14.58 24.18
CA LYS A 28 -37.45 13.49 23.21
C LYS A 28 -38.34 12.39 23.81
N ASN A 29 -39.21 11.84 22.95
CA ASN A 29 -40.09 10.68 23.17
C ASN A 29 -41.31 10.90 24.11
N GLU A 30 -42.46 11.24 23.53
CA GLU A 30 -43.68 10.45 23.69
C GLU A 30 -44.61 10.67 22.47
N GLU A 31 -45.42 9.66 22.13
CA GLU A 31 -46.34 9.67 20.97
C GLU A 31 -47.75 10.13 21.38
N THR A 32 -48.62 10.49 20.43
CA THR A 32 -50.07 10.58 20.68
C THR A 32 -50.89 10.26 19.43
N VAL A 33 -52.12 9.76 19.62
CA VAL A 33 -52.82 8.84 18.71
C VAL A 33 -54.24 9.32 18.37
N GLU A 34 -54.59 9.35 17.06
CA GLU A 34 -55.95 9.29 16.46
C GLU A 34 -56.99 10.41 16.82
N GLN A 35 -58.13 10.66 16.16
CA GLN A 35 -58.89 10.16 14.97
C GLN A 35 -59.94 11.28 14.58
N PRO A 36 -60.96 11.11 13.71
CA PRO A 36 -61.04 10.75 12.28
C PRO A 36 -61.83 11.80 11.42
N VAL A 37 -62.09 11.53 10.13
CA VAL A 37 -63.40 11.64 9.40
C VAL A 37 -63.21 11.53 7.85
N ASP A 38 -64.21 10.94 7.18
CA ASP A 38 -64.46 10.71 5.74
C ASP A 38 -64.14 11.85 4.74
N GLU A 39 -64.06 11.65 3.40
CA GLU A 39 -64.87 10.73 2.56
C GLU A 39 -64.23 10.41 1.17
N ASN A 40 -64.34 9.14 0.69
CA ASN A 40 -64.23 8.61 -0.71
C ASN A 40 -63.03 9.04 -1.63
N VAL A 41 -62.38 8.18 -2.44
CA VAL A 41 -62.90 7.19 -3.43
C VAL A 41 -61.88 6.05 -3.70
N GLU A 42 -62.37 4.81 -3.71
CA GLU A 42 -61.91 3.56 -4.40
C GLU A 42 -60.42 3.10 -4.42
N GLN A 43 -60.25 1.81 -4.73
CA GLN A 43 -59.09 0.95 -4.43
C GLN A 43 -58.33 0.53 -5.71
N PRO A 44 -57.06 0.04 -5.63
CA PRO A 44 -56.87 -1.38 -5.30
C PRO A 44 -55.66 -1.73 -4.41
N VAL A 45 -55.96 -2.51 -3.36
CA VAL A 45 -55.18 -3.62 -2.77
C VAL A 45 -53.69 -3.73 -3.11
N GLU A 46 -52.83 -3.42 -2.14
CA GLU A 46 -51.62 -4.21 -1.94
C GLU A 46 -51.97 -5.49 -1.15
N GLN A 47 -51.46 -6.63 -1.60
CA GLN A 47 -51.45 -7.86 -0.80
C GLN A 47 -50.06 -8.51 -0.86
N THR A 48 -49.42 -8.58 0.31
CA THR A 48 -48.15 -9.28 0.50
C THR A 48 -48.33 -10.78 0.42
N ALA A 49 -47.56 -11.47 -0.45
CA ALA A 49 -46.72 -12.62 -0.05
C ALA A 49 -45.93 -13.20 -1.23
N ASN A 50 -44.65 -13.46 -0.98
CA ASN A 50 -43.80 -14.51 -1.58
C ASN A 50 -43.84 -14.74 -3.11
N TYR A 51 -42.68 -14.57 -3.75
CA TYR A 51 -42.15 -15.64 -4.61
C TYR A 51 -40.62 -15.61 -4.71
N TYR A 52 -39.97 -16.73 -4.38
CA TYR A 52 -38.61 -17.05 -4.82
C TYR A 52 -38.72 -17.89 -6.10
N ALA A 53 -38.43 -17.30 -7.26
CA ALA A 53 -38.10 -18.02 -8.49
C ALA A 53 -37.50 -17.07 -9.55
N ASN A 54 -36.39 -17.50 -10.15
CA ASN A 54 -35.97 -17.37 -11.56
C ASN A 54 -36.83 -16.52 -12.54
N ASP A 55 -36.27 -15.76 -13.49
CA ASP A 55 -34.90 -15.81 -14.05
C ASP A 55 -34.50 -14.51 -14.80
N ASN A 56 -33.22 -14.40 -15.16
CA ASN A 56 -32.66 -13.54 -16.22
C ASN A 56 -32.71 -11.99 -16.07
N VAL A 57 -31.81 -11.43 -15.26
CA VAL A 57 -30.95 -10.29 -15.70
C VAL A 57 -29.52 -10.56 -15.23
N SER A 58 -28.59 -10.76 -16.16
CA SER A 58 -27.18 -10.98 -15.84
C SER A 58 -26.48 -9.67 -15.48
N GLN A 59 -25.96 -9.60 -14.25
CA GLN A 59 -24.95 -8.60 -13.89
C GLN A 59 -23.58 -9.03 -14.45
N PRO A 60 -22.70 -8.09 -14.85
CA PRO A 60 -21.32 -8.42 -15.16
C PRO A 60 -20.55 -8.66 -13.86
N GLU A 61 -20.22 -9.90 -13.57
CA GLU A 61 -19.39 -10.26 -12.41
C GLU A 61 -17.96 -9.72 -12.58
N SER A 62 -17.37 -9.24 -11.49
CA SER A 62 -16.01 -8.72 -11.47
C SER A 62 -15.00 -9.86 -11.45
N SER A 63 -14.57 -10.31 -12.63
CA SER A 63 -13.59 -11.39 -12.82
C SER A 63 -12.18 -10.99 -12.35
N LEU A 64 -11.96 -11.06 -11.04
CA LEU A 64 -10.68 -10.78 -10.37
C LEU A 64 -10.25 -11.90 -9.40
N GLY A 65 -10.92 -13.06 -9.47
CA GLY A 65 -10.72 -14.19 -8.55
C GLY A 65 -10.54 -15.58 -9.20
N GLU A 66 -10.53 -15.69 -10.53
CA GLU A 66 -10.61 -16.99 -11.23
C GLU A 66 -9.42 -17.29 -12.17
N VAL A 67 -8.30 -16.57 -12.00
CA VAL A 67 -7.07 -16.73 -12.83
C VAL A 67 -6.03 -17.65 -12.14
N MET A 68 -6.35 -18.23 -10.97
CA MET A 68 -5.41 -18.99 -10.13
C MET A 68 -5.94 -20.35 -9.65
N GLU A 69 -6.41 -21.22 -10.57
CA GLU A 69 -6.60 -22.64 -10.19
C GLU A 69 -6.43 -23.67 -11.33
N ASN A 70 -6.64 -23.30 -12.61
CA ASN A 70 -6.44 -24.22 -13.74
C ASN A 70 -5.23 -23.83 -14.60
N GLY A 71 -4.20 -24.68 -14.59
CA GLY A 71 -3.02 -24.54 -15.45
C GLY A 71 -3.29 -25.03 -16.87
N GLU A 72 -3.94 -24.21 -17.69
CA GLU A 72 -4.06 -24.46 -19.13
C GLU A 72 -2.82 -23.91 -19.88
N THR A 73 -2.14 -24.79 -20.62
CA THR A 73 -0.99 -24.43 -21.45
C THR A 73 -1.41 -23.51 -22.61
N ILE A 74 -0.68 -22.42 -22.81
CA ILE A 74 -0.80 -21.57 -24.01
C ILE A 74 -0.57 -22.46 -25.25
N THR A 75 -1.53 -22.48 -26.18
CA THR A 75 -1.45 -23.27 -27.42
C THR A 75 -1.00 -22.40 -28.60
N GLU A 76 -0.39 -23.03 -29.62
CA GLU A 76 0.16 -22.34 -30.80
C GLU A 76 -0.89 -21.48 -31.55
N GLU A 77 -2.19 -21.79 -31.45
CA GLU A 77 -3.25 -20.96 -32.05
C GLU A 77 -3.41 -19.58 -31.39
N MET A 78 -2.97 -19.40 -30.13
CA MET A 78 -2.98 -18.08 -29.47
C MET A 78 -1.87 -17.16 -29.98
N LEU A 79 -0.75 -17.74 -30.44
CA LEU A 79 0.40 -17.01 -31.01
C LEU A 79 0.20 -16.73 -32.51
N ALA A 80 -0.38 -17.67 -33.26
CA ALA A 80 -0.62 -17.55 -34.71
C ALA A 80 -1.71 -16.53 -35.12
N ALA A 81 -2.19 -15.69 -34.20
CA ALA A 81 -3.33 -14.80 -34.37
C ALA A 81 -2.99 -13.53 -35.19
N LYS A 82 -3.03 -13.65 -36.53
CA LYS A 82 -2.89 -12.50 -37.45
C LYS A 82 -3.79 -11.32 -37.02
N PRO A 83 -3.30 -10.07 -37.09
CA PRO A 83 -3.93 -8.91 -36.45
C PRO A 83 -5.38 -8.70 -36.91
N ALA A 84 -6.32 -8.98 -36.01
CA ALA A 84 -7.74 -8.83 -36.26
C ALA A 84 -8.11 -7.33 -36.29
N LYS A 85 -8.50 -6.81 -37.46
CA LYS A 85 -8.90 -5.41 -37.67
C LYS A 85 -10.25 -5.03 -37.05
N LYS A 86 -10.49 -5.40 -35.78
CA LYS A 86 -11.62 -4.93 -34.94
C LYS A 86 -11.11 -4.75 -33.52
N GLY A 87 -11.04 -3.50 -33.07
CA GLY A 87 -10.25 -3.11 -31.91
C GLY A 87 -10.79 -3.60 -30.57
N PHE A 88 -9.85 -3.83 -29.65
CA PHE A 88 -10.03 -4.10 -28.22
C PHE A 88 -11.00 -3.11 -27.54
N PHE A 89 -11.01 -1.85 -28.01
CA PHE A 89 -11.85 -0.75 -27.50
C PHE A 89 -13.35 -0.83 -27.86
N THR A 90 -13.74 -1.65 -28.84
CA THR A 90 -15.10 -1.65 -29.45
C THR A 90 -16.25 -2.18 -28.55
N ARG A 91 -16.06 -2.22 -27.22
CA ARG A 91 -16.99 -2.83 -26.25
C ARG A 91 -17.70 -1.83 -25.31
N PHE A 92 -17.38 -0.53 -25.38
CA PHE A 92 -17.95 0.50 -24.51
C PHE A 92 -18.96 1.39 -25.27
N THR A 93 -20.08 1.75 -24.62
CA THR A 93 -21.04 2.72 -25.19
C THR A 93 -20.61 4.15 -24.85
N LYS A 94 -21.06 5.18 -25.59
CA LYS A 94 -20.68 6.59 -25.27
C LYS A 94 -20.98 6.99 -23.81
N LYS A 95 -22.13 6.59 -23.25
CA LYS A 95 -22.45 6.82 -21.81
C LYS A 95 -21.59 6.00 -20.85
N THR A 96 -21.04 4.88 -21.29
CA THR A 96 -20.04 4.10 -20.51
C THR A 96 -18.67 4.76 -20.59
N LEU A 97 -18.22 5.18 -21.79
CA LEU A 97 -16.95 5.88 -22.00
C LEU A 97 -16.86 7.14 -21.14
N ILE A 98 -17.92 7.96 -21.09
CA ILE A 98 -17.95 9.16 -20.25
C ILE A 98 -17.85 8.79 -18.76
N ARG A 99 -18.73 7.93 -18.23
CA ARG A 99 -18.71 7.56 -16.80
C ARG A 99 -17.43 6.85 -16.37
N THR A 100 -16.91 5.93 -17.18
CA THR A 100 -15.63 5.26 -16.93
C THR A 100 -14.46 6.24 -17.08
N GLY A 101 -14.53 7.19 -18.02
CA GLY A 101 -13.54 8.27 -18.19
C GLY A 101 -13.50 9.26 -17.03
N ILE A 102 -14.65 9.60 -16.43
CA ILE A 102 -14.74 10.40 -15.21
C ILE A 102 -14.13 9.65 -14.03
N ILE A 103 -14.48 8.37 -13.83
CA ILE A 103 -13.92 7.54 -12.76
C ILE A 103 -12.40 7.34 -12.95
N ALA A 104 -11.95 7.08 -14.18
CA ALA A 104 -10.54 6.98 -14.52
C ALA A 104 -9.80 8.32 -14.37
N GLY A 105 -10.45 9.45 -14.65
CA GLY A 105 -9.92 10.79 -14.43
C GLY A 105 -9.75 11.12 -12.95
N ILE A 106 -10.74 10.78 -12.12
CA ILE A 106 -10.65 10.90 -10.65
C ILE A 106 -9.54 9.98 -10.12
N LEU A 107 -9.44 8.74 -10.58
CA LEU A 107 -8.36 7.83 -10.22
C LEU A 107 -6.98 8.33 -10.69
N ALA A 108 -6.87 8.90 -11.88
CA ALA A 108 -5.62 9.49 -12.39
C ALA A 108 -5.20 10.71 -11.57
N VAL A 109 -6.15 11.54 -11.12
CA VAL A 109 -5.91 12.62 -10.16
C VAL A 109 -5.40 12.04 -8.83
N LEU A 110 -6.07 11.02 -8.27
CA LEU A 110 -5.66 10.39 -7.01
C LEU A 110 -4.26 9.75 -7.08
N VAL A 111 -3.96 9.03 -8.16
CA VAL A 111 -2.64 8.41 -8.41
C VAL A 111 -1.56 9.46 -8.65
N ALA A 112 -1.88 10.56 -9.35
CA ALA A 112 -0.94 11.66 -9.53
C ALA A 112 -0.58 12.36 -8.21
N PHE A 113 -1.49 12.38 -7.23
CA PHE A 113 -1.38 13.21 -6.02
C PHE A 113 -0.92 12.50 -4.73
N GLY A 114 -0.26 11.34 -4.79
CA GLY A 114 0.35 10.70 -3.63
C GLY A 114 1.45 11.56 -2.96
N VAL A 115 1.28 11.96 -1.70
CA VAL A 115 2.10 13.00 -1.04
C VAL A 115 3.26 12.47 -0.19
N TRP A 116 4.48 12.66 -0.68
CA TRP A 116 5.66 13.00 0.12
C TRP A 116 6.37 14.24 -0.51
N ALA A 117 7.33 14.89 0.18
CA ALA A 117 7.83 16.23 -0.19
C ALA A 117 9.19 16.55 0.46
N ALA A 118 10.11 17.40 -0.02
CA ALA A 118 10.39 18.15 -1.27
C ALA A 118 11.94 18.46 -1.19
N PRO A 119 12.55 19.61 -1.59
CA PRO A 119 12.23 20.74 -2.50
C PRO A 119 13.37 20.93 -3.57
N TYR A 120 13.65 22.03 -4.29
CA TYR A 120 13.33 23.47 -4.21
C TYR A 120 13.35 24.13 -5.60
N VAL A 121 12.65 25.27 -5.78
CA VAL A 121 12.92 26.31 -6.81
C VAL A 121 12.69 27.70 -6.18
N SER A 122 13.24 28.79 -6.74
CA SER A 122 13.08 30.17 -6.22
C SER A 122 11.69 30.78 -6.49
N ASN A 123 10.68 30.24 -5.79
CA ASN A 123 9.24 30.55 -5.90
C ASN A 123 8.85 32.03 -6.03
N ALA A 124 9.51 32.92 -5.27
CA ALA A 124 9.18 34.34 -5.27
C ALA A 124 9.32 35.01 -6.66
N PHE A 125 10.20 34.51 -7.53
CA PHE A 125 10.31 35.02 -8.90
C PHE A 125 9.23 34.44 -9.81
N ALA A 126 8.92 33.13 -9.68
CA ALA A 126 7.87 32.46 -10.45
C ALA A 126 6.50 33.13 -10.21
N LYS A 127 6.08 33.27 -8.95
CA LYS A 127 4.82 33.94 -8.59
C LYS A 127 4.74 35.42 -9.03
N MET A 128 5.86 36.13 -9.14
CA MET A 128 5.87 37.52 -9.62
C MET A 128 5.85 37.66 -11.16
N THR A 129 5.95 36.56 -11.91
CA THR A 129 6.13 36.59 -13.38
C THR A 129 5.19 35.67 -14.16
N MET A 130 4.54 34.71 -13.48
CA MET A 130 3.55 33.81 -14.05
C MET A 130 2.12 34.32 -13.78
N SER A 131 1.18 33.95 -14.63
CA SER A 131 -0.26 34.04 -14.33
C SER A 131 -0.69 32.89 -13.40
N PRO A 132 -1.87 32.95 -12.74
CA PRO A 132 -2.34 31.91 -11.81
C PRO A 132 -2.29 30.50 -12.39
N GLU A 133 -2.70 30.33 -13.64
CA GLU A 133 -2.71 29.06 -14.36
C GLU A 133 -1.28 28.55 -14.58
N LYS A 134 -0.37 29.41 -15.05
CA LYS A 134 1.04 29.04 -15.26
C LYS A 134 1.76 28.77 -13.96
N TYR A 135 1.38 29.45 -12.88
CA TYR A 135 1.91 29.19 -11.55
C TYR A 135 1.40 27.86 -10.98
N PHE A 136 0.12 27.55 -11.12
CA PHE A 136 -0.48 26.25 -10.76
C PHE A 136 0.16 25.09 -11.54
N GLN A 137 0.28 25.22 -12.86
CA GLN A 137 0.98 24.27 -13.71
C GLN A 137 2.43 24.08 -13.24
N HIS A 138 3.15 25.16 -12.90
CA HIS A 138 4.54 25.07 -12.43
C HIS A 138 4.68 24.35 -11.08
N VAL A 139 3.88 24.70 -10.06
CA VAL A 139 4.02 24.11 -8.71
C VAL A 139 3.58 22.64 -8.68
N THR A 140 2.52 22.28 -9.42
CA THR A 140 2.05 20.88 -9.52
C THR A 140 3.05 20.02 -10.28
N THR A 141 3.60 20.48 -11.42
CA THR A 141 4.67 19.78 -12.15
C THR A 141 5.92 19.58 -11.30
N ASN A 142 6.40 20.61 -10.58
CA ASN A 142 7.57 20.49 -9.71
C ASN A 142 7.35 19.44 -8.59
N TRP A 143 6.16 19.47 -7.98
CA TRP A 143 5.78 18.58 -6.89
C TRP A 143 5.64 17.12 -7.38
N PHE A 144 4.99 16.89 -8.52
CA PHE A 144 4.85 15.57 -9.15
C PHE A 144 6.22 15.00 -9.53
N LYS A 145 7.07 15.82 -10.17
CA LYS A 145 8.45 15.47 -10.55
C LYS A 145 9.33 15.08 -9.36
N SER A 146 9.10 15.67 -8.18
CA SER A 146 9.81 15.28 -6.95
C SER A 146 9.43 13.85 -6.54
N ASN A 147 8.13 13.55 -6.47
CA ASN A 147 7.64 12.23 -6.10
C ASN A 147 8.07 11.14 -7.11
N MET A 148 8.01 11.43 -8.41
CA MET A 148 8.50 10.51 -9.45
C MET A 148 10.01 10.27 -9.38
N LYS A 149 10.79 11.23 -8.87
CA LYS A 149 12.23 11.04 -8.63
C LYS A 149 12.51 10.13 -7.44
N ASP A 150 11.72 10.21 -6.38
CA ASP A 150 11.88 9.37 -5.20
C ASP A 150 11.42 7.92 -5.48
N ILE A 151 10.34 7.73 -6.25
CA ILE A 151 9.97 6.44 -6.84
C ILE A 151 11.08 5.91 -7.77
N GLY A 152 11.61 6.77 -8.65
CA GLY A 152 12.73 6.43 -9.53
C GLY A 152 13.99 6.02 -8.77
N ASN A 153 14.31 6.66 -7.62
CA ASN A 153 15.41 6.23 -6.75
C ASN A 153 15.19 4.78 -6.28
N ALA A 154 13.97 4.40 -5.85
CA ALA A 154 13.68 3.06 -5.37
C ALA A 154 13.86 1.98 -6.46
N PHE A 155 13.29 2.20 -7.67
CA PHE A 155 13.53 1.30 -8.81
C PHE A 155 15.01 1.23 -9.20
N GLY A 156 15.69 2.38 -9.20
CA GLY A 156 17.13 2.47 -9.46
C GLY A 156 17.94 1.64 -8.48
N GLU A 157 17.66 1.72 -7.18
CA GLU A 157 18.37 0.95 -6.14
C GLU A 157 18.03 -0.55 -6.18
N ALA A 158 16.79 -0.94 -6.52
CA ALA A 158 16.43 -2.35 -6.74
C ALA A 158 17.21 -2.97 -7.93
N LYS A 159 17.26 -2.27 -9.08
CA LYS A 159 18.07 -2.66 -10.26
C LYS A 159 19.56 -2.76 -9.91
N ASP A 160 20.04 -1.81 -9.10
CA ASP A 160 21.43 -1.77 -8.60
C ASP A 160 21.77 -2.96 -7.68
N VAL A 161 20.80 -3.55 -6.97
CA VAL A 161 20.96 -4.76 -6.14
C VAL A 161 20.82 -6.02 -6.99
N PHE A 162 19.89 -6.04 -7.96
CA PHE A 162 19.70 -7.17 -8.87
C PHE A 162 20.97 -7.48 -9.68
N LYS A 163 21.62 -6.46 -10.25
CA LYS A 163 22.79 -6.65 -11.13
C LYS A 163 24.13 -6.90 -10.44
N LYS A 164 24.23 -6.79 -9.11
CA LYS A 164 25.52 -6.92 -8.40
C LYS A 164 25.70 -8.28 -7.76
N ASP A 165 26.95 -8.74 -7.74
CA ASP A 165 27.40 -9.74 -6.78
C ASP A 165 27.15 -9.19 -5.36
N ILE A 166 26.34 -9.89 -4.57
CA ILE A 166 25.94 -9.47 -3.22
C ILE A 166 26.11 -10.60 -2.22
N SER A 167 26.62 -10.25 -1.04
CA SER A 167 26.62 -11.09 0.14
C SER A 167 25.80 -10.37 1.21
N SER A 168 24.69 -10.99 1.62
CA SER A 168 23.77 -10.45 2.61
C SER A 168 23.64 -11.40 3.79
N GLU A 169 23.69 -10.85 4.99
CA GLU A 169 23.57 -11.58 6.25
C GLU A 169 22.38 -10.99 7.01
N GLY A 170 21.48 -11.84 7.51
CA GLY A 170 20.32 -11.43 8.28
C GLY A 170 20.02 -12.37 9.44
N THR A 171 19.26 -11.86 10.41
CA THR A 171 18.79 -12.57 11.60
C THR A 171 17.33 -12.19 11.82
N ALA A 172 16.48 -13.19 12.06
CA ALA A 172 15.12 -13.01 12.58
C ALA A 172 14.99 -13.83 13.87
N LYS A 173 14.84 -13.16 15.02
CA LYS A 173 14.73 -13.77 16.34
C LYS A 173 13.37 -13.49 16.97
N PHE A 174 12.69 -14.53 17.39
CA PHE A 174 11.40 -14.52 18.06
C PHE A 174 11.64 -14.78 19.55
N VAL A 175 11.49 -13.75 20.38
CA VAL A 175 11.59 -13.81 21.84
C VAL A 175 10.20 -13.97 22.44
N ILE A 176 9.98 -15.05 23.18
CA ILE A 176 8.67 -15.42 23.73
C ILE A 176 8.44 -14.68 25.05
N GLY A 177 7.41 -13.83 25.09
CA GLY A 177 7.04 -13.08 26.29
C GLY A 177 6.23 -13.92 27.27
N ALA A 178 6.34 -13.61 28.57
CA ALA A 178 5.66 -14.34 29.64
C ALA A 178 4.15 -14.46 29.43
N GLY A 179 3.47 -13.41 28.97
CA GLY A 179 2.02 -13.43 28.73
C GLY A 179 1.59 -14.41 27.62
N LEU A 180 2.50 -14.77 26.70
CA LEU A 180 2.26 -15.83 25.72
C LEU A 180 2.54 -17.22 26.29
N LYS A 181 3.56 -17.38 27.13
CA LYS A 181 3.80 -18.64 27.88
C LYS A 181 2.59 -18.95 28.77
N ASP A 182 2.16 -17.99 29.59
CA ASP A 182 0.99 -18.09 30.48
C ASP A 182 -0.28 -18.49 29.70
N LEU A 183 -0.59 -17.79 28.59
CA LEU A 183 -1.78 -18.06 27.77
C LEU A 183 -1.79 -19.47 27.19
N ILE A 184 -0.65 -19.98 26.73
CA ILE A 184 -0.57 -21.33 26.15
C ILE A 184 -0.65 -22.39 27.26
N SER A 185 0.00 -22.15 28.40
CA SER A 185 0.00 -23.05 29.57
C SER A 185 -1.43 -23.26 30.12
N ASP A 186 -2.24 -22.19 30.19
CA ASP A 186 -3.65 -22.25 30.60
C ASP A 186 -4.56 -23.06 29.65
N ASN A 187 -4.12 -23.35 28.42
CA ASN A 187 -4.98 -23.85 27.34
C ASN A 187 -4.46 -25.11 26.61
N THR A 188 -3.33 -25.70 27.02
CA THR A 188 -2.70 -26.85 26.33
C THR A 188 -2.36 -28.02 27.28
N PRO A 189 -2.11 -29.25 26.78
CA PRO A 189 -1.62 -30.36 27.60
C PRO A 189 -0.23 -30.06 28.16
N SER A 190 0.10 -30.59 29.36
CA SER A 190 1.34 -30.22 30.06
C SER A 190 2.58 -30.36 29.18
N GLN A 191 2.72 -31.45 28.42
CA GLN A 191 3.89 -31.69 27.55
C GLN A 191 4.19 -30.55 26.55
N VAL A 192 3.19 -29.72 26.18
CA VAL A 192 3.37 -28.53 25.34
C VAL A 192 3.78 -27.31 26.18
N SER A 193 3.23 -27.19 27.39
CA SER A 193 3.63 -26.21 28.40
C SER A 193 5.08 -26.42 28.86
N ASP A 194 5.44 -27.67 29.18
CA ASP A 194 6.74 -28.09 29.72
C ASP A 194 7.88 -27.73 28.73
N VAL A 195 7.66 -27.95 27.42
CA VAL A 195 8.56 -27.54 26.33
C VAL A 195 8.59 -26.01 26.14
N LEU A 196 7.44 -25.32 26.25
CA LEU A 196 7.36 -23.87 26.08
C LEU A 196 7.99 -23.09 27.25
N GLU A 197 7.93 -23.62 28.46
CA GLU A 197 8.64 -23.06 29.62
C GLU A 197 10.15 -23.01 29.35
N GLN A 198 10.72 -24.07 28.75
CA GLN A 198 12.14 -24.15 28.36
C GLN A 198 12.52 -23.27 27.16
N LEU A 199 11.55 -22.76 26.38
CA LEU A 199 11.81 -22.00 25.15
C LEU A 199 11.68 -20.49 25.37
N ASP A 200 12.80 -19.79 25.45
CA ASP A 200 12.83 -18.32 25.56
C ASP A 200 12.92 -17.63 24.19
N SER A 201 13.59 -18.25 23.21
CA SER A 201 13.58 -17.75 21.83
C SER A 201 13.89 -18.80 20.77
N ILE A 202 13.39 -18.55 19.55
CA ILE A 202 13.83 -19.19 18.30
C ILE A 202 14.45 -18.11 17.42
N SER A 203 15.55 -18.39 16.72
CA SER A 203 16.03 -17.50 15.66
C SER A 203 16.50 -18.23 14.42
N ILE A 204 16.34 -17.57 13.28
CA ILE A 204 16.91 -18.00 12.00
C ILE A 204 17.97 -16.95 11.62
N ASP A 205 19.22 -17.39 11.53
CA ASP A 205 20.28 -16.64 10.85
C ASP A 205 20.33 -17.10 9.39
N ALA A 206 20.30 -16.17 8.44
CA ALA A 206 20.33 -16.44 7.00
C ALA A 206 21.46 -15.66 6.31
N LYS A 207 22.26 -16.35 5.50
CA LYS A 207 23.40 -15.79 4.78
C LYS A 207 23.32 -16.14 3.29
N VAL A 208 22.74 -15.21 2.53
CA VAL A 208 22.56 -15.30 1.08
C VAL A 208 23.76 -14.69 0.35
N ASN A 209 24.24 -15.38 -0.68
CA ASN A 209 25.34 -15.00 -1.54
C ASN A 209 24.89 -15.22 -2.99
N LYS A 210 25.03 -14.22 -3.84
CA LYS A 210 24.66 -14.29 -5.25
C LYS A 210 25.79 -13.74 -6.11
N THR A 211 26.14 -14.45 -7.17
CA THR A 211 26.98 -13.97 -8.28
C THR A 211 26.20 -14.11 -9.59
N LYS A 212 26.79 -13.71 -10.73
CA LYS A 212 26.22 -14.07 -12.05
C LYS A 212 26.16 -15.58 -12.31
N ASP A 213 27.03 -16.37 -11.68
CA ASP A 213 27.24 -17.77 -12.02
C ASP A 213 26.52 -18.74 -11.05
N ALA A 214 26.17 -18.29 -9.85
CA ALA A 214 25.59 -19.13 -8.81
C ALA A 214 24.82 -18.32 -7.75
N PHE A 215 23.93 -19.02 -7.05
CA PHE A 215 23.27 -18.55 -5.82
C PHE A 215 23.62 -19.52 -4.68
N ALA A 216 23.78 -19.02 -3.46
CA ALA A 216 24.03 -19.84 -2.29
C ALA A 216 23.37 -19.23 -1.04
N GLU A 217 22.70 -20.05 -0.25
CA GLU A 217 22.02 -19.66 0.97
C GLU A 217 22.40 -20.61 2.10
N GLU A 218 22.75 -20.03 3.24
CA GLU A 218 23.16 -20.70 4.48
C GLU A 218 22.17 -20.29 5.57
N ILE A 219 21.39 -21.25 6.07
CA ILE A 219 20.29 -21.04 7.03
C ILE A 219 20.60 -21.80 8.31
N ALA A 220 20.89 -21.08 9.39
CA ALA A 220 21.13 -21.66 10.71
C ALA A 220 19.92 -21.43 11.63
N LEU A 221 19.28 -22.51 12.05
CA LEU A 221 18.19 -22.51 13.03
C LEU A 221 18.78 -22.58 14.45
N LYS A 222 18.27 -21.73 15.35
CA LYS A 222 18.73 -21.61 16.74
C LYS A 222 17.55 -21.60 17.69
N ALA A 223 17.74 -22.19 18.87
CA ALA A 223 16.84 -22.04 20.01
C ALA A 223 17.65 -21.60 21.22
N ASN A 224 17.12 -20.66 22.01
CA ASN A 224 17.80 -20.09 23.18
C ASN A 224 19.23 -19.59 22.87
N ASP A 225 19.42 -18.98 21.69
CA ASP A 225 20.70 -18.58 21.09
C ASP A 225 21.71 -19.71 20.75
N SER A 226 21.42 -20.97 21.06
CA SER A 226 22.20 -22.16 20.66
C SER A 226 21.81 -22.68 19.27
N GLU A 227 22.81 -23.05 18.46
CA GLU A 227 22.65 -23.40 17.04
C GLU A 227 22.32 -24.88 16.81
N ILE A 228 21.07 -25.15 16.43
CA ILE A 228 20.48 -26.51 16.30
C ILE A 228 20.89 -27.19 14.99
N VAL A 229 20.88 -26.46 13.87
CA VAL A 229 21.20 -27.04 12.56
C VAL A 229 21.50 -25.95 11.53
N THR A 230 22.47 -26.18 10.65
CA THR A 230 22.78 -25.30 9.51
C THR A 230 22.52 -26.01 8.19
N ALA A 231 21.54 -25.55 7.43
CA ALA A 231 21.29 -26.02 6.07
C ALA A 231 21.96 -25.09 5.04
N ASN A 232 22.69 -25.66 4.08
CA ASN A 232 23.27 -24.91 2.97
C ASN A 232 22.62 -25.38 1.66
N ILE A 233 22.14 -24.43 0.86
CA ILE A 233 21.60 -24.64 -0.48
C ILE A 233 22.47 -23.87 -1.46
N ILE A 234 22.97 -24.51 -2.52
CA ILE A 234 23.80 -23.87 -3.55
C ILE A 234 23.27 -24.24 -4.93
N PHE A 235 22.94 -23.25 -5.75
CA PHE A 235 22.55 -23.43 -7.15
C PHE A 235 23.72 -22.98 -8.04
N ASP A 236 24.31 -23.91 -8.79
CA ASP A 236 25.25 -23.58 -9.87
C ASP A 236 24.47 -23.39 -11.19
N MET A 237 24.38 -22.14 -11.66
CA MET A 237 23.64 -21.79 -12.88
C MET A 237 24.34 -22.28 -14.16
N LYS A 238 25.59 -22.75 -14.08
CA LYS A 238 26.35 -23.27 -15.24
C LYS A 238 26.29 -24.78 -15.40
N SER A 239 26.03 -25.52 -14.33
CA SER A 239 25.85 -26.98 -14.38
C SER A 239 24.40 -27.41 -14.12
N GLU A 240 23.50 -26.45 -13.86
CA GLU A 240 22.09 -26.68 -13.51
C GLU A 240 21.92 -27.62 -12.32
N ASN A 241 22.90 -27.62 -11.40
CA ASN A 241 22.92 -28.46 -10.22
C ASN A 241 22.57 -27.66 -8.97
N MET A 242 21.60 -28.17 -8.21
CA MET A 242 21.36 -27.77 -6.83
C MET A 242 22.14 -28.71 -5.90
N TYR A 243 22.89 -28.13 -4.97
CA TYR A 243 23.57 -28.84 -3.91
C TYR A 243 22.90 -28.52 -2.57
N PHE A 244 22.69 -29.53 -1.74
CA PHE A 244 22.13 -29.40 -0.39
C PHE A 244 23.06 -30.08 0.62
N SER A 245 23.35 -29.44 1.75
CA SER A 245 24.13 -30.06 2.82
C SER A 245 23.73 -29.56 4.20
N VAL A 246 23.87 -30.45 5.19
CA VAL A 246 23.68 -30.16 6.61
C VAL A 246 24.96 -30.57 7.34
N PRO A 247 25.98 -29.70 7.45
CA PRO A 247 27.34 -30.09 7.78
C PRO A 247 27.51 -30.70 9.18
N GLU A 248 26.57 -30.46 10.10
CA GLU A 248 26.62 -31.08 11.43
C GLU A 248 26.05 -32.50 11.46
N LEU A 249 25.33 -32.93 10.42
CA LEU A 249 24.74 -34.27 10.31
C LEU A 249 25.40 -35.14 9.23
N SER A 250 26.03 -34.53 8.22
CA SER A 250 26.76 -35.24 7.15
C SER A 250 27.89 -34.40 6.54
N ASP A 251 29.07 -35.01 6.36
CA ASP A 251 30.19 -34.44 5.60
C ASP A 251 29.90 -34.36 4.08
N THR A 252 28.88 -35.08 3.59
CA THR A 252 28.56 -35.18 2.15
C THR A 252 27.39 -34.27 1.76
N ALA A 253 27.50 -33.58 0.63
CA ALA A 253 26.38 -32.85 0.03
C ALA A 253 25.53 -33.76 -0.88
N LEU A 254 24.21 -33.60 -0.85
CA LEU A 254 23.35 -34.05 -1.95
C LEU A 254 23.59 -33.14 -3.17
N CYS A 255 23.56 -33.70 -4.37
CA CYS A 255 23.61 -33.00 -5.64
C CYS A 255 22.48 -33.50 -6.56
N ALA A 256 21.58 -32.60 -6.97
CA ALA A 256 20.52 -32.89 -7.92
C ALA A 256 20.65 -31.96 -9.14
N ASN A 257 20.66 -32.54 -10.34
CA ASN A 257 20.46 -31.74 -11.55
C ASN A 257 18.97 -31.34 -11.64
N ILE A 258 18.71 -30.06 -11.85
CA ILE A 258 17.37 -29.45 -11.91
C ILE A 258 17.02 -28.90 -13.29
N GLY A 259 17.72 -29.37 -14.34
CA GLY A 259 17.45 -29.01 -15.72
C GLY A 259 16.05 -29.42 -16.17
N GLY A 260 15.41 -28.57 -16.97
CA GLY A 260 14.00 -28.69 -17.35
C GLY A 260 13.73 -28.33 -18.82
N ALA A 261 12.45 -28.13 -19.17
CA ALA A 261 12.05 -27.72 -20.52
C ALA A 261 12.43 -26.26 -20.87
N MET A 262 12.73 -25.46 -19.85
CA MET A 262 13.41 -24.17 -19.91
C MET A 262 14.33 -24.14 -18.68
N SER A 263 15.60 -23.78 -18.85
CA SER A 263 16.58 -23.78 -17.76
C SER A 263 16.37 -22.58 -16.82
N PHE A 264 16.81 -22.72 -15.57
CA PHE A 264 16.84 -21.60 -14.64
C PHE A 264 17.81 -20.48 -15.10
N GLY A 265 18.83 -20.82 -15.91
CA GLY A 265 19.76 -19.87 -16.50
C GLY A 265 19.12 -19.00 -17.60
N GLU A 266 18.28 -19.59 -18.44
CA GLU A 266 17.46 -18.88 -19.44
C GLU A 266 16.46 -17.95 -18.75
N VAL A 267 15.69 -18.44 -17.77
CA VAL A 267 14.76 -17.61 -16.97
C VAL A 267 15.48 -16.40 -16.34
N MET A 268 16.65 -16.63 -15.72
CA MET A 268 17.44 -15.55 -15.13
C MET A 268 18.02 -14.57 -16.17
N THR A 269 18.20 -15.01 -17.42
CA THR A 269 18.64 -14.15 -18.53
C THR A 269 17.52 -13.22 -18.99
N TYR A 270 16.31 -13.73 -19.24
CA TYR A 270 15.15 -12.89 -19.58
C TYR A 270 14.83 -11.88 -18.46
N ILE A 271 15.01 -12.27 -17.20
CA ILE A 271 14.84 -11.33 -16.07
C ILE A 271 15.91 -10.24 -16.09
N ASP A 272 17.17 -10.53 -16.41
CA ASP A 272 18.21 -9.49 -16.53
C ASP A 272 17.97 -8.55 -17.73
N GLU A 273 17.42 -9.07 -18.84
CA GLU A 273 16.94 -8.26 -19.98
C GLU A 273 15.80 -7.32 -19.55
N ILE A 274 14.74 -7.85 -18.93
CA ILE A 274 13.59 -7.06 -18.43
C ILE A 274 14.08 -6.01 -17.41
N VAL A 275 14.96 -6.39 -16.49
CA VAL A 275 15.57 -5.46 -15.53
C VAL A 275 16.38 -4.40 -16.26
N ASP A 276 17.00 -4.69 -17.42
CA ASP A 276 17.70 -3.67 -18.20
C ASP A 276 16.78 -2.67 -18.91
N LEU A 277 15.57 -3.07 -19.31
CA LEU A 277 14.53 -2.18 -19.83
C LEU A 277 14.07 -1.14 -18.79
N ILE A 278 14.08 -1.48 -17.49
CA ILE A 278 13.66 -0.54 -16.41
C ILE A 278 14.49 0.75 -16.49
N PRO A 279 13.88 1.92 -16.74
CA PRO A 279 14.62 3.17 -16.87
C PRO A 279 15.38 3.53 -15.58
N ASP A 280 16.55 4.16 -15.73
CA ASP A 280 17.19 4.78 -14.56
C ASP A 280 16.31 5.88 -13.96
N LYS A 281 16.56 6.19 -12.69
CA LYS A 281 15.75 7.12 -11.90
C LYS A 281 15.47 8.48 -12.55
N ASP A 282 16.43 9.03 -13.28
CA ASP A 282 16.34 10.38 -13.84
C ASP A 282 15.65 10.33 -15.22
N LYS A 283 15.77 9.21 -15.95
CA LYS A 283 14.87 8.89 -17.08
C LYS A 283 13.43 8.64 -16.61
N PHE A 284 13.20 7.77 -15.63
CA PHE A 284 11.86 7.46 -15.10
C PHE A 284 11.13 8.72 -14.63
N ALA A 285 11.81 9.57 -13.84
CA ALA A 285 11.23 10.82 -13.39
C ALA A 285 10.91 11.78 -14.54
N LYS A 286 11.81 11.90 -15.54
CA LYS A 286 11.58 12.72 -16.75
C LYS A 286 10.40 12.19 -17.57
N PHE A 287 10.34 10.88 -17.80
CA PHE A 287 9.31 10.16 -18.55
C PHE A 287 7.92 10.45 -17.98
N MET A 288 7.68 10.07 -16.73
CA MET A 288 6.39 10.31 -16.05
C MET A 288 6.03 11.80 -16.01
N THR A 289 7.02 12.68 -15.78
CA THR A 289 6.80 14.13 -15.77
C THR A 289 6.34 14.66 -17.13
N GLY A 290 6.78 14.06 -18.25
CA GLY A 290 6.37 14.46 -19.60
C GLY A 290 4.87 14.35 -19.82
N TYR A 291 4.28 13.20 -19.46
CA TYR A 291 2.83 12.97 -19.51
C TYR A 291 2.06 13.92 -18.60
N PHE A 292 2.49 14.06 -17.34
CA PHE A 292 1.84 14.98 -16.39
C PHE A 292 1.91 16.43 -16.90
N GLU A 293 3.06 16.86 -17.42
CA GLU A 293 3.22 18.16 -18.03
C GLU A 293 2.30 18.36 -19.24
N ALA A 294 2.15 17.36 -20.12
CA ALA A 294 1.33 17.44 -21.31
C ALA A 294 -0.18 17.56 -20.98
N ALA A 295 -0.64 16.83 -19.96
CA ALA A 295 -1.98 16.96 -19.41
C ALA A 295 -2.19 18.32 -18.72
N ILE A 296 -1.38 18.65 -17.71
CA ILE A 296 -1.61 19.83 -16.84
C ILE A 296 -1.55 21.16 -17.60
N LYS A 297 -0.81 21.22 -18.73
CA LYS A 297 -0.75 22.38 -19.63
C LYS A 297 -2.13 22.82 -20.15
N LYS A 298 -3.11 21.92 -20.18
CA LYS A 298 -4.48 22.12 -20.69
C LYS A 298 -5.42 22.75 -19.64
N VAL A 299 -5.01 22.85 -18.36
CA VAL A 299 -5.78 23.52 -17.29
C VAL A 299 -5.55 25.04 -17.33
N ASP A 300 -6.60 25.82 -17.63
CA ASP A 300 -6.54 27.28 -17.83
C ASP A 300 -7.49 28.10 -16.94
N LYS A 301 -8.35 27.47 -16.13
CA LYS A 301 -9.25 28.13 -15.17
C LYS A 301 -8.69 28.01 -13.76
N VAL A 302 -7.92 29.00 -13.30
CA VAL A 302 -7.30 29.01 -11.96
C VAL A 302 -7.50 30.33 -11.22
N ASP A 303 -8.18 30.29 -10.07
CA ASP A 303 -8.22 31.39 -9.11
C ASP A 303 -6.96 31.40 -8.22
N GLU A 304 -6.27 32.52 -8.11
CA GLU A 304 -5.23 32.75 -7.07
C GLU A 304 -5.72 33.70 -5.97
N LYS A 305 -5.44 33.36 -4.70
CA LYS A 305 -5.55 34.28 -3.57
C LYS A 305 -4.50 34.03 -2.49
N GLU A 306 -4.14 35.08 -1.75
CA GLU A 306 -3.44 34.92 -0.46
C GLU A 306 -4.39 34.31 0.58
N GLY A 307 -3.87 33.38 1.39
CA GLY A 307 -4.66 32.66 2.38
C GLY A 307 -3.82 32.01 3.47
N LYS A 308 -4.46 31.08 4.19
CA LYS A 308 -3.83 30.27 5.23
C LYS A 308 -4.33 28.85 5.13
N LEU A 309 -3.41 27.90 5.24
CA LEU A 309 -3.74 26.53 5.63
C LEU A 309 -3.95 26.51 7.15
N GLU A 310 -4.96 25.77 7.60
CA GLU A 310 -5.19 25.49 9.01
C GLU A 310 -5.53 24.01 9.18
N VAL A 311 -4.67 23.29 9.89
CA VAL A 311 -4.78 21.85 10.18
C VAL A 311 -4.44 21.66 11.65
N GLY A 312 -5.26 20.93 12.42
CA GLY A 312 -5.04 20.72 13.86
C GLY A 312 -4.85 22.02 14.69
N GLY A 313 -5.45 23.15 14.25
CA GLY A 313 -5.23 24.47 14.84
C GLY A 313 -3.85 25.11 14.59
N VAL A 314 -2.96 24.44 13.83
CA VAL A 314 -1.71 25.02 13.32
C VAL A 314 -2.05 25.80 12.04
N LYS A 315 -1.84 27.13 12.09
CA LYS A 315 -2.09 28.04 10.96
C LYS A 315 -0.79 28.43 10.25
N GLN A 316 -0.69 28.14 8.96
CA GLN A 316 0.45 28.46 8.09
C GLN A 316 -0.02 29.33 6.91
N ASN A 317 0.75 30.38 6.56
CA ASN A 317 0.42 31.23 5.40
C ASN A 317 0.66 30.46 4.09
N ALA A 318 -0.26 30.58 3.14
CA ALA A 318 -0.18 29.92 1.84
C ALA A 318 -0.79 30.79 0.74
N THR A 319 -0.22 30.71 -0.47
CA THR A 319 -0.96 31.06 -1.69
C THR A 319 -1.92 29.91 -1.98
N VAL A 320 -3.21 30.23 -2.16
CA VAL A 320 -4.24 29.24 -2.48
C VAL A 320 -4.57 29.37 -3.96
N LEU A 321 -4.33 28.30 -4.71
CA LEU A 321 -4.65 28.18 -6.13
C LEU A 321 -5.81 27.19 -6.26
N LYS A 322 -6.96 27.62 -6.78
CA LYS A 322 -8.09 26.74 -7.09
C LYS A 322 -8.20 26.61 -8.61
N ALA A 323 -7.86 25.45 -9.15
CA ALA A 323 -8.21 25.09 -10.51
C ALA A 323 -9.65 24.57 -10.58
N THR A 324 -10.36 24.92 -11.64
CA THR A 324 -11.61 24.25 -12.07
C THR A 324 -11.30 23.42 -13.32
N ILE A 325 -11.66 22.14 -13.29
CA ILE A 325 -11.52 21.19 -14.39
C ILE A 325 -12.93 20.71 -14.73
N ASP A 326 -13.47 21.24 -15.82
CA ASP A 326 -14.72 20.76 -16.40
C ASP A 326 -14.50 19.53 -17.31
N ALA A 327 -15.58 18.95 -17.82
CA ALA A 327 -15.53 17.77 -18.69
C ALA A 327 -14.69 18.00 -19.97
N GLU A 328 -14.76 19.18 -20.59
CA GLU A 328 -13.93 19.54 -21.75
C GLU A 328 -12.45 19.61 -21.37
N THR A 329 -12.13 20.26 -20.25
CA THR A 329 -10.77 20.34 -19.70
C THR A 329 -10.22 18.95 -19.40
N LEU A 330 -11.01 18.06 -18.81
CA LEU A 330 -10.61 16.69 -18.47
C LEU A 330 -10.32 15.85 -19.74
N LEU A 331 -11.18 15.93 -20.76
CA LEU A 331 -10.92 15.30 -22.06
C LEU A 331 -9.66 15.87 -22.72
N ASN A 332 -9.47 17.19 -22.67
CA ASN A 332 -8.29 17.86 -23.23
C ASN A 332 -6.99 17.50 -22.49
N MET A 333 -7.04 17.29 -21.18
CA MET A 333 -5.93 16.74 -20.39
C MET A 333 -5.58 15.32 -20.83
N GLY A 334 -6.59 14.45 -21.02
CA GLY A 334 -6.42 13.08 -21.53
C GLY A 334 -5.78 13.07 -22.93
N LYS A 335 -6.34 13.84 -23.87
CA LYS A 335 -5.76 14.04 -25.21
C LYS A 335 -4.32 14.55 -25.13
N GLY A 336 -4.00 15.49 -24.23
CA GLY A 336 -2.63 15.96 -24.02
C GLY A 336 -1.63 14.87 -23.68
N ALA A 337 -2.00 13.94 -22.81
CA ALA A 337 -1.15 12.79 -22.47
C ALA A 337 -1.01 11.81 -23.64
N LEU A 338 -2.08 11.59 -24.42
CA LEU A 338 -2.09 10.71 -25.60
C LEU A 338 -1.30 11.30 -26.79
N GLU A 339 -1.47 12.59 -27.09
CA GLU A 339 -0.66 13.36 -28.04
C GLU A 339 0.84 13.19 -27.72
N TYR A 340 1.22 13.37 -26.46
CA TYR A 340 2.60 13.19 -25.99
C TYR A 340 3.09 11.75 -26.14
N ALA A 341 2.24 10.75 -25.90
CA ALA A 341 2.59 9.33 -26.00
C ALA A 341 3.10 8.93 -27.40
N LYS A 342 2.58 9.55 -28.46
CA LYS A 342 2.98 9.28 -29.85
C LYS A 342 4.31 9.90 -30.25
N GLU A 343 4.73 10.98 -29.57
CA GLU A 343 5.96 11.71 -29.84
C GLU A 343 7.10 11.38 -28.85
N ASP A 344 6.80 10.69 -27.75
CA ASP A 344 7.79 10.32 -26.74
C ASP A 344 8.73 9.21 -27.23
N LYS A 345 9.97 9.61 -27.45
CA LYS A 345 11.06 8.73 -27.88
C LYS A 345 11.50 7.74 -26.81
N GLU A 346 11.21 7.98 -25.53
CA GLU A 346 11.50 6.99 -24.49
C GLU A 346 10.44 5.86 -24.52
N THR A 347 9.17 6.17 -24.84
CA THR A 347 8.12 5.16 -25.16
C THR A 347 8.45 4.37 -26.42
N GLU A 348 8.76 5.04 -27.53
CA GLU A 348 9.20 4.38 -28.77
C GLU A 348 10.35 3.41 -28.48
N LYS A 349 11.36 3.89 -27.74
CA LYS A 349 12.53 3.11 -27.36
C LYS A 349 12.17 1.95 -26.42
N LEU A 350 11.32 2.13 -25.42
CA LEU A 350 10.96 1.08 -24.47
C LEU A 350 10.18 -0.07 -25.15
N ILE A 351 9.23 0.27 -26.03
CA ILE A 351 8.48 -0.71 -26.83
C ILE A 351 9.45 -1.49 -27.73
N LYS A 352 10.34 -0.78 -28.43
CA LYS A 352 11.29 -1.41 -29.37
C LYS A 352 12.36 -2.23 -28.64
N ASP A 353 12.95 -1.73 -27.57
CA ASP A 353 13.93 -2.48 -26.78
C ASP A 353 13.30 -3.77 -26.22
N PHE A 354 12.05 -3.73 -25.73
CA PHE A 354 11.34 -4.94 -25.27
C PHE A 354 11.16 -5.96 -26.40
N LEU A 355 10.71 -5.52 -27.58
CA LEU A 355 10.49 -6.41 -28.73
C LEU A 355 11.78 -6.91 -29.40
N ASN A 356 12.95 -6.42 -28.97
CA ASN A 356 14.26 -6.91 -29.40
C ASN A 356 14.95 -7.80 -28.32
N THR A 357 14.23 -8.22 -27.28
CA THR A 357 14.73 -9.20 -26.28
C THR A 357 14.74 -10.63 -26.82
N GLU A 358 15.54 -11.51 -26.21
CA GLU A 358 15.48 -12.95 -26.49
C GLU A 358 14.10 -13.51 -26.09
N LEU A 359 13.53 -13.03 -24.96
CA LEU A 359 12.17 -13.39 -24.53
C LEU A 359 11.10 -13.06 -25.57
N ALA A 360 11.10 -11.86 -26.15
CA ALA A 360 10.13 -11.48 -27.18
C ALA A 360 10.31 -12.34 -28.46
N SER A 361 11.56 -12.71 -28.77
CA SER A 361 11.88 -13.57 -29.91
C SER A 361 11.36 -15.00 -29.74
N GLU A 362 11.40 -15.56 -28.52
CA GLU A 362 10.80 -16.87 -28.21
C GLU A 362 9.27 -16.85 -28.21
N MET A 363 8.66 -15.71 -27.89
CA MET A 363 7.21 -15.49 -27.96
C MET A 363 6.69 -15.20 -29.39
N ASP A 364 7.49 -15.45 -30.44
CA ASP A 364 7.18 -15.15 -31.86
C ASP A 364 6.60 -13.73 -32.04
N ALA A 365 7.14 -12.76 -31.29
CA ALA A 365 6.55 -11.43 -31.19
C ALA A 365 6.60 -10.68 -32.55
N PRO A 366 5.56 -9.90 -32.91
CA PRO A 366 5.58 -9.13 -34.15
C PRO A 366 6.68 -8.05 -34.17
N ASP A 367 7.05 -7.63 -35.38
CA ASP A 367 8.13 -6.67 -35.62
C ASP A 367 7.97 -5.36 -34.80
N ALA A 368 9.10 -4.86 -34.31
CA ALA A 368 9.14 -3.73 -33.37
C ALA A 368 8.68 -2.39 -33.98
N ASP A 369 8.79 -2.19 -35.29
CA ASP A 369 8.18 -1.06 -35.99
C ASP A 369 6.68 -1.32 -36.25
N GLU A 370 6.27 -2.55 -36.62
CA GLU A 370 4.84 -2.90 -36.81
C GLU A 370 4.02 -2.72 -35.52
N VAL A 371 4.54 -3.14 -34.35
CA VAL A 371 3.85 -2.95 -33.06
C VAL A 371 3.83 -1.47 -32.66
N TYR A 372 4.89 -0.70 -32.93
CA TYR A 372 4.90 0.73 -32.61
C TYR A 372 3.97 1.55 -33.53
N ASP A 373 3.83 1.17 -34.81
CA ASP A 373 2.82 1.72 -35.70
C ASP A 373 1.41 1.37 -35.20
N ALA A 374 1.14 0.11 -34.84
CA ALA A 374 -0.14 -0.30 -34.25
C ALA A 374 -0.47 0.42 -32.93
N PHE A 375 0.53 0.74 -32.11
CA PHE A 375 0.37 1.58 -30.91
C PHE A 375 -0.09 2.99 -31.27
N LYS A 376 0.57 3.65 -32.24
CA LYS A 376 0.19 5.00 -32.69
C LYS A 376 -1.21 5.05 -33.31
N ASP A 377 -1.55 4.06 -34.15
CA ASP A 377 -2.89 3.91 -34.74
C ASP A 377 -3.97 3.71 -33.65
N GLY A 378 -3.66 2.94 -32.60
CA GLY A 378 -4.53 2.74 -31.45
C GLY A 378 -4.73 4.02 -30.62
N VAL A 379 -3.69 4.83 -30.45
CA VAL A 379 -3.77 6.13 -29.78
C VAL A 379 -4.55 7.15 -30.63
N ASP A 380 -4.36 7.19 -31.94
CA ASP A 380 -5.16 8.05 -32.84
C ASP A 380 -6.64 7.67 -32.81
N THR A 381 -6.95 6.37 -32.89
CA THR A 381 -8.34 5.87 -32.76
C THR A 381 -8.99 6.34 -31.45
N LEU A 382 -8.23 6.31 -30.34
CA LEU A 382 -8.73 6.77 -29.04
C LEU A 382 -8.89 8.29 -28.96
N ILE A 383 -8.03 9.07 -29.62
CA ILE A 383 -8.18 10.54 -29.71
C ILE A 383 -9.41 10.90 -30.56
N GLU A 384 -9.63 10.23 -31.70
CA GLU A 384 -10.82 10.38 -32.53
C GLU A 384 -12.10 10.03 -31.75
N GLU A 385 -12.12 8.89 -31.02
CA GLU A 385 -13.23 8.51 -30.14
C GLU A 385 -13.50 9.57 -29.04
N MET A 386 -12.46 10.25 -28.54
CA MET A 386 -12.57 11.38 -27.59
C MET A 386 -12.94 12.73 -28.22
N GLU A 387 -12.85 12.90 -29.55
CA GLU A 387 -13.41 14.07 -30.26
C GLU A 387 -14.91 13.91 -30.52
N ASP A 388 -15.36 12.66 -30.65
CA ASP A 388 -16.76 12.31 -30.88
C ASP A 388 -17.62 12.32 -29.58
N VAL A 389 -17.05 12.73 -28.44
CA VAL A 389 -17.76 12.87 -27.14
C VAL A 389 -18.33 14.27 -26.99
N ASP A 390 -19.65 14.39 -27.09
CA ASP A 390 -20.37 15.61 -26.72
C ASP A 390 -20.51 15.69 -25.18
N VAL A 391 -19.87 16.70 -24.59
CA VAL A 391 -19.93 17.05 -23.15
C VAL A 391 -20.67 18.36 -22.90
N SER A 392 -21.33 18.94 -23.91
CA SER A 392 -21.95 20.27 -23.79
C SER A 392 -23.18 20.32 -22.88
N ASP A 393 -23.84 19.17 -22.68
CA ASP A 393 -24.93 18.97 -21.71
C ASP A 393 -24.40 18.55 -20.30
N GLU A 394 -23.08 18.38 -20.09
CA GLU A 394 -22.52 17.91 -18.82
C GLU A 394 -22.00 19.06 -17.94
N SER A 395 -22.72 19.35 -16.84
CA SER A 395 -22.36 20.37 -15.84
C SER A 395 -21.27 19.94 -14.86
N ILE A 396 -20.37 19.04 -15.27
CA ILE A 396 -19.33 18.47 -14.39
C ILE A 396 -18.22 19.51 -14.16
N GLU A 397 -17.94 19.84 -12.90
CA GLU A 397 -16.77 20.60 -12.47
C GLU A 397 -16.05 19.89 -11.31
N VAL A 398 -14.81 19.47 -11.53
CA VAL A 398 -13.89 19.01 -10.48
C VAL A 398 -12.97 20.17 -10.09
N TYR A 399 -12.89 20.47 -8.80
CA TYR A 399 -12.06 21.53 -8.25
C TYR A 399 -10.80 20.96 -7.60
N ILE A 400 -9.64 21.43 -8.04
CA ILE A 400 -8.34 21.09 -7.43
C ILE A 400 -7.78 22.33 -6.76
N THR A 401 -7.79 22.36 -5.42
CA THR A 401 -7.23 23.45 -4.62
C THR A 401 -5.89 23.04 -4.03
N VAL A 402 -4.81 23.76 -4.36
CA VAL A 402 -3.48 23.56 -3.76
C VAL A 402 -3.09 24.76 -2.91
N TYR A 403 -2.50 24.46 -1.75
CA TYR A 403 -1.97 25.43 -0.80
C TYR A 403 -0.45 25.44 -0.93
N VAL A 404 0.10 26.52 -1.49
CA VAL A 404 1.53 26.66 -1.78
C VAL A 404 2.19 27.55 -0.72
N ASN A 405 3.24 27.06 -0.06
CA ASN A 405 3.97 27.84 0.93
C ASN A 405 4.95 28.84 0.29
N ALA A 406 5.57 29.70 1.10
CA ALA A 406 6.48 30.75 0.61
C ALA A 406 7.66 30.24 -0.24
N LYS A 407 8.10 28.99 -0.07
CA LYS A 407 9.19 28.36 -0.84
C LYS A 407 8.71 27.73 -2.16
N GLY A 408 7.41 27.67 -2.43
CA GLY A 408 6.84 26.99 -3.60
C GLY A 408 6.51 25.51 -3.40
N GLU A 409 6.54 25.02 -2.15
CA GLU A 409 6.13 23.65 -1.82
C GLU A 409 4.61 23.60 -1.64
N ILE A 410 3.94 22.62 -2.25
CA ILE A 410 2.54 22.31 -1.94
C ILE A 410 2.50 21.68 -0.54
N ILE A 411 1.81 22.33 0.39
CA ILE A 411 1.64 21.90 1.79
C ILE A 411 0.26 21.33 2.09
N ALA A 412 -0.73 21.59 1.22
CA ALA A 412 -1.98 20.85 1.20
C ALA A 412 -2.60 20.81 -0.20
N LEU A 413 -3.39 19.76 -0.42
CA LEU A 413 -4.24 19.52 -1.57
C LEU A 413 -5.67 19.30 -1.07
N LYS A 414 -6.65 19.83 -1.81
CA LYS A 414 -8.05 19.47 -1.71
C LYS A 414 -8.60 19.20 -3.11
N VAL A 415 -9.34 18.10 -3.28
CA VAL A 415 -10.09 17.76 -4.50
C VAL A 415 -11.54 17.53 -4.11
N ASN A 416 -12.48 18.22 -4.77
CA ASN A 416 -13.92 18.00 -4.61
C ASN A 416 -14.66 18.37 -5.90
N ALA A 417 -15.92 17.97 -6.05
CA ALA A 417 -16.75 18.34 -7.20
C ALA A 417 -17.81 19.40 -6.88
N ASN A 418 -18.58 19.78 -7.90
CA ASN A 418 -19.88 20.44 -7.79
C ASN A 418 -21.02 19.46 -7.45
N GLU A 419 -22.22 20.01 -7.21
CA GLU A 419 -23.40 19.27 -6.72
C GLU A 419 -24.02 18.26 -7.71
N ASP A 420 -23.61 18.27 -8.98
CA ASP A 420 -24.09 17.31 -10.00
C ASP A 420 -23.32 15.96 -9.99
N LEU A 421 -22.25 15.86 -9.20
CA LEU A 421 -21.56 14.60 -8.90
C LEU A 421 -21.85 14.17 -7.44
N PRO A 422 -21.65 12.87 -7.10
CA PRO A 422 -21.70 12.42 -5.70
C PRO A 422 -20.79 13.27 -4.82
N ALA A 423 -21.21 13.54 -3.57
CA ALA A 423 -20.60 14.56 -2.74
C ALA A 423 -19.26 14.08 -2.15
N PHE A 424 -18.22 14.06 -2.98
CA PHE A 424 -16.88 13.61 -2.61
C PHE A 424 -15.95 14.77 -2.27
N GLU A 425 -15.11 14.57 -1.26
CA GLU A 425 -14.02 15.47 -0.91
C GLU A 425 -12.80 14.68 -0.43
N VAL A 426 -11.66 14.93 -1.07
CA VAL A 426 -10.36 14.38 -0.68
C VAL A 426 -9.47 15.53 -0.23
N PHE A 427 -8.84 15.38 0.92
CA PHE A 427 -7.92 16.36 1.49
C PHE A 427 -6.64 15.67 1.96
N ILE A 428 -5.50 16.30 1.69
CA ILE A 428 -4.19 15.88 2.19
C ILE A 428 -3.45 17.16 2.58
N GLY A 429 -3.25 17.43 3.86
CA GLY A 429 -2.66 18.70 4.31
C GLY A 429 -1.80 18.57 5.55
N THR A 430 -0.67 19.28 5.56
CA THR A 430 0.22 19.41 6.71
C THR A 430 0.55 20.88 6.95
N ALA A 431 0.29 21.36 8.17
CA ALA A 431 0.58 22.73 8.58
C ALA A 431 1.70 22.77 9.62
N GLU A 432 2.70 23.62 9.38
CA GLU A 432 3.86 23.83 10.25
C GLU A 432 3.89 25.24 10.85
N LYS A 433 4.34 25.34 12.11
CA LYS A 433 4.60 26.63 12.77
C LYS A 433 5.70 26.50 13.83
N GLY A 434 6.92 26.90 13.46
CA GLY A 434 8.10 26.71 14.32
C GLY A 434 8.41 25.23 14.44
N SER A 435 8.45 24.69 15.66
CA SER A 435 8.58 23.24 15.88
C SER A 435 7.26 22.48 15.90
N LYS A 436 6.10 23.14 15.78
CA LYS A 436 4.79 22.45 15.72
C LYS A 436 4.47 22.01 14.30
N ILE A 437 3.92 20.80 14.18
CA ILE A 437 3.38 20.22 12.95
C ILE A 437 2.01 19.60 13.26
N ALA A 438 1.07 19.71 12.33
CA ALA A 438 -0.19 18.96 12.35
C ALA A 438 -0.53 18.50 10.93
N THR A 439 -1.11 17.30 10.82
CA THR A 439 -1.45 16.66 9.54
C THR A 439 -2.88 16.15 9.59
N GLU A 440 -3.60 16.32 8.49
CA GLU A 440 -4.93 15.79 8.26
C GLU A 440 -4.99 15.24 6.83
N ILE A 441 -5.47 14.01 6.71
CA ILE A 441 -5.70 13.31 5.46
C ILE A 441 -7.12 12.77 5.55
N TYR A 442 -7.97 12.98 4.54
CA TYR A 442 -9.28 12.33 4.49
C TYR A 442 -9.81 12.09 3.09
N VAL A 443 -10.71 11.11 3.03
CA VAL A 443 -11.68 10.92 1.95
C VAL A 443 -13.05 10.97 2.60
N ASP A 444 -13.91 11.85 2.10
CA ASP A 444 -15.32 11.96 2.44
C ASP A 444 -16.14 11.69 1.18
N VAL A 445 -17.22 10.93 1.30
CA VAL A 445 -18.17 10.60 0.23
C VAL A 445 -19.55 10.58 0.85
N ASP A 446 -20.43 11.50 0.42
CA ASP A 446 -21.80 11.66 0.92
C ASP A 446 -21.87 11.79 2.46
N GLY A 447 -20.85 12.39 3.08
CA GLY A 447 -20.71 12.59 4.54
C GLY A 447 -19.99 11.45 5.28
N GLN A 448 -19.56 10.41 4.58
CA GLN A 448 -18.88 9.23 5.14
C GLN A 448 -17.35 9.43 5.27
N LYS A 449 -16.90 10.44 6.01
CA LYS A 449 -15.48 10.74 6.24
C LYS A 449 -14.69 9.56 6.85
N VAL A 450 -13.67 9.10 6.15
CA VAL A 450 -12.54 8.31 6.69
C VAL A 450 -11.30 9.19 6.69
N SER A 451 -10.56 9.22 7.80
CA SER A 451 -9.50 10.22 8.01
C SER A 451 -8.34 9.77 8.88
N ILE A 452 -7.18 10.38 8.69
CA ILE A 452 -6.02 10.31 9.59
C ILE A 452 -5.72 11.74 10.03
N GLU A 453 -5.89 12.03 11.31
CA GLU A 453 -5.70 13.36 11.89
C GLU A 453 -4.71 13.30 13.06
N GLY A 454 -3.78 14.26 13.17
CA GLY A 454 -2.85 14.29 14.30
C GLY A 454 -1.95 15.52 14.41
N GLU A 455 -1.30 15.67 15.58
CA GLU A 455 -0.34 16.72 15.86
C GLU A 455 0.96 16.19 16.47
N GLY A 456 2.03 16.95 16.31
CA GLY A 456 3.36 16.59 16.79
C GLY A 456 4.34 17.75 16.83
N LYS A 457 5.61 17.40 17.02
CA LYS A 457 6.75 18.31 17.05
C LYS A 457 7.86 17.80 16.14
N LEU A 458 8.48 18.72 15.41
CA LEU A 458 9.68 18.49 14.62
C LEU A 458 10.94 18.91 15.39
N SER A 459 12.00 18.12 15.26
CA SER A 459 13.35 18.40 15.74
C SER A 459 14.36 18.12 14.62
N GLY A 460 14.43 19.02 13.63
CA GLY A 460 14.98 18.71 12.31
C GLY A 460 13.98 17.86 11.53
N SER A 461 14.45 16.84 10.80
CA SER A 461 13.61 15.85 10.12
C SER A 461 12.81 14.93 11.05
N LYS A 462 13.10 14.95 12.37
CA LYS A 462 12.58 13.98 13.33
C LYS A 462 11.27 14.42 13.94
N LEU A 463 10.22 13.68 13.63
CA LEU A 463 8.85 13.84 14.11
C LEU A 463 8.65 13.14 15.47
N THR A 464 7.86 13.73 16.35
CA THR A 464 7.31 13.07 17.55
C THR A 464 5.90 13.57 17.79
N GLY A 465 4.89 12.69 17.78
CA GLY A 465 3.49 13.09 17.74
C GLY A 465 2.49 11.93 17.88
N LYS A 466 1.20 12.27 17.86
CA LYS A 466 0.09 11.32 17.92
C LYS A 466 -0.89 11.58 16.77
N TYR A 467 -1.28 10.51 16.09
CA TYR A 467 -2.17 10.48 14.94
C TYR A 467 -3.25 9.43 15.16
N ASN A 468 -4.49 9.74 14.81
CA ASN A 468 -5.62 8.83 14.95
C ASN A 468 -6.25 8.57 13.58
N LEU A 469 -6.42 7.29 13.23
CA LEU A 469 -7.32 6.86 12.16
C LEU A 469 -8.75 6.95 12.69
N LYS A 470 -9.61 7.68 11.98
CA LYS A 470 -11.03 7.83 12.30
C LYS A 470 -11.90 7.34 11.15
N VAL A 471 -12.95 6.62 11.50
CA VAL A 471 -14.00 6.17 10.57
C VAL A 471 -15.31 6.79 11.03
N PHE A 472 -15.96 7.53 10.14
CA PHE A 472 -17.21 8.27 10.41
C PHE A 472 -17.10 9.16 11.66
N GLY A 473 -15.99 9.90 11.73
CA GLY A 473 -15.65 10.80 12.85
C GLY A 473 -15.21 10.12 14.16
N THR A 474 -15.26 8.79 14.26
CA THR A 474 -14.88 8.06 15.47
C THR A 474 -13.48 7.48 15.35
N ASP A 475 -12.60 7.78 16.31
CA ASP A 475 -11.25 7.22 16.39
C ASP A 475 -11.30 5.69 16.51
N ILE A 476 -10.55 4.96 15.68
CA ILE A 476 -10.46 3.49 15.68
C ILE A 476 -9.05 3.03 16.05
N ILE A 477 -8.00 3.66 15.50
CA ILE A 477 -6.60 3.32 15.75
C ILE A 477 -5.83 4.57 16.17
N THR A 478 -5.07 4.49 17.25
CA THR A 478 -4.05 5.47 17.65
C THR A 478 -2.68 5.00 17.14
N VAL A 479 -1.96 5.86 16.44
CA VAL A 479 -0.55 5.72 16.08
C VAL A 479 0.23 6.84 16.76
N SER A 480 1.16 6.48 17.64
CA SER A 480 2.14 7.41 18.22
C SER A 480 3.49 7.17 17.57
N VAL A 481 4.25 8.26 17.33
CA VAL A 481 5.59 8.18 16.74
C VAL A 481 6.60 8.96 17.60
N GLU A 482 7.80 8.42 17.75
CA GLU A 482 8.90 9.04 18.48
C GLU A 482 10.19 9.08 17.63
N LYS A 483 10.74 10.28 17.48
CA LYS A 483 11.96 10.59 16.70
C LYS A 483 11.95 10.08 15.25
N PHE A 484 10.77 9.83 14.68
CA PHE A 484 10.59 9.26 13.34
C PHE A 484 11.18 10.16 12.26
N ASP A 485 12.13 9.65 11.48
CA ASP A 485 12.99 10.46 10.60
C ASP A 485 12.41 10.60 9.19
N LEU A 486 11.73 11.72 8.94
CA LEU A 486 11.02 11.98 7.69
C LEU A 486 11.95 12.03 6.47
N ASP A 487 13.24 12.36 6.64
CA ASP A 487 14.20 12.37 5.55
C ASP A 487 14.77 10.98 5.23
N SER A 488 14.61 10.00 6.14
CA SER A 488 14.83 8.58 5.83
C SER A 488 13.60 7.92 5.19
N ALA A 489 12.38 8.27 5.64
CA ALA A 489 11.14 7.72 5.10
C ALA A 489 11.00 7.95 3.58
N LYS A 490 11.41 9.12 3.07
CA LYS A 490 11.49 9.45 1.62
C LYS A 490 12.42 8.55 0.80
N LYS A 491 13.27 7.76 1.46
CA LYS A 491 14.20 6.79 0.86
C LYS A 491 13.77 5.34 1.13
N GLY A 492 12.52 5.12 1.52
CA GLY A 492 11.97 3.82 1.92
C GLY A 492 12.41 3.33 3.30
N MET A 493 13.18 4.12 4.07
CA MET A 493 13.81 3.66 5.32
C MET A 493 12.99 4.03 6.55
N THR A 494 12.53 3.04 7.31
CA THR A 494 11.81 3.25 8.58
C THR A 494 12.83 3.52 9.68
N ASN A 495 12.82 4.73 10.26
CA ASN A 495 13.81 5.15 11.25
C ASN A 495 13.14 5.85 12.44
N GLY A 496 13.21 5.24 13.63
CA GLY A 496 12.59 5.72 14.86
C GLY A 496 11.56 4.73 15.42
N LYS A 497 10.82 5.15 16.46
CA LYS A 497 9.81 4.31 17.12
C LYS A 497 8.39 4.68 16.68
N ILE A 498 7.57 3.67 16.47
CA ILE A 498 6.13 3.73 16.17
C ILE A 498 5.40 2.88 17.23
N THR A 499 4.22 3.29 17.63
CA THR A 499 3.38 2.54 18.58
C THR A 499 1.92 2.62 18.15
N ILE A 500 1.33 1.46 17.87
CA ILE A 500 -0.02 1.29 17.36
C ILE A 500 -0.88 0.65 18.46
N LYS A 501 -2.03 1.25 18.74
CA LYS A 501 -3.07 0.71 19.63
C LYS A 501 -4.45 0.93 19.03
N ALA A 502 -5.44 0.13 19.40
CA ALA A 502 -6.83 0.54 19.26
C ALA A 502 -7.11 1.84 20.04
N ALA A 503 -8.06 2.65 19.58
CA ALA A 503 -8.54 3.81 20.32
C ALA A 503 -9.59 3.41 21.39
N ASP A 504 -9.67 4.16 22.49
CA ASP A 504 -10.58 3.85 23.62
C ASP A 504 -12.06 3.77 23.18
N SER A 505 -12.42 4.57 22.18
CA SER A 505 -13.73 4.59 21.50
C SER A 505 -14.14 3.25 20.87
N VAL A 506 -13.18 2.39 20.49
CA VAL A 506 -13.48 1.05 19.96
C VAL A 506 -14.28 0.23 20.96
N LYS A 507 -13.89 0.21 22.25
CA LYS A 507 -14.62 -0.53 23.30
C LYS A 507 -16.07 -0.06 23.44
N SER A 508 -16.33 1.23 23.20
CA SER A 508 -17.68 1.78 23.15
C SER A 508 -18.45 1.34 21.90
N LEU A 509 -17.85 1.42 20.71
CA LEU A 509 -18.47 0.98 19.45
C LEU A 509 -18.86 -0.51 19.50
N LEU A 510 -18.00 -1.38 20.02
CA LEU A 510 -18.27 -2.81 20.18
C LEU A 510 -19.46 -3.07 21.11
N SER A 511 -19.50 -2.33 22.23
CA SER A 511 -20.57 -2.44 23.24
C SER A 511 -21.93 -1.99 22.70
N VAL A 512 -21.96 -1.07 21.73
CA VAL A 512 -23.19 -0.64 21.04
C VAL A 512 -23.54 -1.62 19.91
N GLY A 513 -22.61 -1.86 18.98
CA GLY A 513 -22.86 -2.64 17.76
C GLY A 513 -23.31 -4.09 18.02
N ALA A 514 -22.74 -4.76 19.03
CA ALA A 514 -23.11 -6.12 19.40
C ALA A 514 -24.53 -6.26 19.99
N ASN A 515 -25.20 -5.15 20.32
CA ASN A 515 -26.61 -5.14 20.74
C ASN A 515 -27.59 -5.00 19.55
N PHE A 516 -27.13 -4.52 18.39
CA PHE A 516 -27.96 -4.25 17.23
C PHE A 516 -27.70 -5.18 16.03
N ASN A 517 -26.51 -5.78 15.91
CA ASN A 517 -26.18 -6.72 14.83
C ASN A 517 -25.62 -8.04 15.39
N SER A 518 -26.24 -9.16 14.98
CA SER A 518 -25.86 -10.54 15.34
C SER A 518 -24.52 -11.02 14.76
N GLU A 519 -24.02 -10.41 13.70
CA GLU A 519 -22.72 -10.68 13.08
C GLU A 519 -21.60 -9.96 13.85
N LEU A 520 -21.78 -8.67 14.15
CA LEU A 520 -20.87 -7.92 15.04
C LEU A 520 -20.75 -8.58 16.43
N LYS A 521 -21.84 -9.20 16.91
CA LYS A 521 -21.83 -9.97 18.16
C LYS A 521 -20.94 -11.22 18.11
N GLN A 522 -20.76 -11.84 16.94
CA GLN A 522 -19.82 -12.96 16.74
C GLN A 522 -18.37 -12.47 16.66
N LEU A 523 -18.13 -11.28 16.09
CA LEU A 523 -16.80 -10.67 16.04
C LEU A 523 -16.33 -10.07 17.38
N LYS A 524 -17.24 -9.89 18.36
CA LYS A 524 -16.92 -9.25 19.65
C LYS A 524 -15.66 -9.83 20.34
N PRO A 525 -15.44 -11.16 20.46
CA PRO A 525 -14.24 -11.68 21.15
C PRO A 525 -12.93 -11.31 20.45
N VAL A 526 -12.91 -11.31 19.11
CA VAL A 526 -11.73 -10.92 18.31
C VAL A 526 -11.47 -9.42 18.48
N LEU A 527 -12.53 -8.61 18.46
CA LEU A 527 -12.43 -7.16 18.58
C LEU A 527 -12.13 -6.71 20.02
N ASP A 528 -12.58 -7.46 21.03
CA ASP A 528 -12.16 -7.29 22.44
C ASP A 528 -10.64 -7.50 22.56
N VAL A 529 -10.08 -8.55 21.95
CA VAL A 529 -8.63 -8.80 21.94
C VAL A 529 -7.89 -7.65 21.26
N ILE A 530 -8.29 -7.26 20.05
CA ILE A 530 -7.70 -6.13 19.31
C ILE A 530 -7.76 -4.83 20.12
N SER A 531 -8.83 -4.61 20.90
CA SER A 531 -9.00 -3.42 21.75
C SER A 531 -8.04 -3.34 22.95
N GLU A 532 -7.28 -4.41 23.24
CA GLU A 532 -6.29 -4.49 24.31
C GLU A 532 -4.89 -4.84 23.79
N MET A 533 -4.72 -4.91 22.47
CA MET A 533 -3.41 -5.08 21.82
C MET A 533 -2.66 -3.75 21.68
N LYS A 534 -1.36 -3.83 21.87
CA LYS A 534 -0.38 -2.75 21.61
C LYS A 534 0.75 -3.36 20.78
N ILE A 535 1.07 -2.73 19.64
CA ILE A 535 2.22 -3.08 18.81
C ILE A 535 3.21 -1.94 18.88
N GLU A 536 4.47 -2.23 19.19
CA GLU A 536 5.57 -1.27 19.19
C GLU A 536 6.61 -1.70 18.16
N VAL A 537 7.00 -0.78 17.27
CA VAL A 537 8.08 -0.98 16.29
C VAL A 537 9.16 0.05 16.56
N ASP A 538 10.42 -0.36 16.70
CA ASP A 538 11.58 0.56 16.76
C ASP A 538 12.63 0.05 15.78
N SER A 539 12.97 0.87 14.77
CA SER A 539 13.84 0.49 13.67
C SER A 539 14.92 1.55 13.39
N LYS A 540 16.09 1.07 12.95
CA LYS A 540 17.22 1.90 12.52
C LYS A 540 17.76 1.34 11.21
N GLU A 541 17.55 2.11 10.15
CA GLU A 541 17.83 1.69 8.78
C GLU A 541 18.82 2.62 8.09
N SER A 542 19.63 2.02 7.23
CA SER A 542 20.62 2.66 6.38
C SER A 542 20.80 1.82 5.11
N LYS A 543 21.31 2.43 4.03
CA LYS A 543 21.38 1.82 2.68
C LYS A 543 21.90 0.36 2.63
N ASN A 544 22.79 -0.03 3.54
CA ASN A 544 23.41 -1.36 3.58
C ASN A 544 23.19 -2.11 4.91
N LYS A 545 22.40 -1.57 5.85
CA LYS A 545 22.10 -2.21 7.13
C LYS A 545 20.76 -1.78 7.71
N SER A 546 19.94 -2.75 8.11
CA SER A 546 18.78 -2.60 8.99
C SER A 546 19.02 -3.26 10.36
N GLU A 547 18.42 -2.69 11.40
CA GLU A 547 18.18 -3.34 12.70
C GLU A 547 16.83 -2.84 13.22
N GLY A 548 16.05 -3.69 13.88
CA GLY A 548 14.77 -3.27 14.44
C GLY A 548 14.09 -4.34 15.29
N THR A 549 13.02 -3.92 15.96
CA THR A 549 12.18 -4.79 16.80
C THR A 549 10.71 -4.51 16.50
N LEU A 550 9.89 -5.56 16.51
CA LEU A 550 8.43 -5.49 16.56
C LEU A 550 7.99 -6.24 17.81
N SER A 551 7.38 -5.53 18.78
CA SER A 551 6.92 -6.10 20.04
C SER A 551 5.38 -6.05 20.12
N ILE A 552 4.76 -7.21 20.33
CA ILE A 552 3.32 -7.38 20.52
C ILE A 552 3.05 -7.56 22.02
N TYR A 553 2.12 -6.76 22.52
CA TYR A 553 1.62 -6.83 23.88
C TYR A 553 0.10 -6.96 23.88
N TYR A 554 -0.44 -7.62 24.90
CA TYR A 554 -1.87 -7.70 25.17
C TYR A 554 -2.09 -7.46 26.66
N LYS A 555 -3.06 -6.59 27.03
CA LYS A 555 -3.24 -6.08 28.41
C LYS A 555 -1.98 -5.44 29.01
N ASP A 556 -1.14 -4.88 28.15
CA ASP A 556 0.21 -4.36 28.39
C ASP A 556 1.29 -5.40 28.80
N ASP A 557 0.95 -6.68 28.99
CA ASP A 557 1.92 -7.78 29.12
C ASP A 557 2.58 -8.08 27.76
N LEU A 558 3.89 -8.40 27.78
CA LEU A 558 4.63 -8.75 26.55
C LEU A 558 4.31 -10.19 26.14
N TYR A 559 3.94 -10.37 24.88
CA TYR A 559 3.62 -11.67 24.28
C TYR A 559 4.71 -12.17 23.34
N LEU A 560 5.22 -11.29 22.47
CA LEU A 560 6.23 -11.64 21.47
C LEU A 560 7.06 -10.41 21.12
N THR A 561 8.38 -10.55 21.04
CA THR A 561 9.25 -9.59 20.34
C THR A 561 9.92 -10.30 19.17
N VAL A 562 9.75 -9.76 17.96
CA VAL A 562 10.51 -10.13 16.77
C VAL A 562 11.65 -9.13 16.62
N GLU A 563 12.88 -9.56 16.87
CA GLU A 563 14.10 -8.79 16.57
C GLU A 563 14.57 -9.16 15.15
N ALA A 564 14.80 -8.15 14.31
CA ALA A 564 15.26 -8.33 12.95
C ALA A 564 16.53 -7.50 12.69
N ALA A 565 17.54 -8.11 12.09
CA ALA A 565 18.76 -7.42 11.66
C ALA A 565 19.17 -7.88 10.27
N GLY A 566 19.72 -6.97 9.46
CA GLY A 566 20.16 -7.27 8.10
C GLY A 566 21.34 -6.39 7.69
N LYS A 567 22.25 -6.93 6.88
CA LYS A 567 23.42 -6.21 6.33
C LYS A 567 23.75 -6.73 4.93
N ILE A 568 24.03 -5.82 4.00
CA ILE A 568 24.35 -6.12 2.60
C ILE A 568 25.75 -5.62 2.27
N LYS A 569 26.58 -6.50 1.70
CA LYS A 569 27.95 -6.26 1.24
C LYS A 569 28.04 -6.48 -0.27
N SER A 570 28.90 -5.69 -0.92
CA SER A 570 29.22 -5.87 -2.34
C SER A 570 30.28 -6.97 -2.51
N GLY A 571 30.08 -7.82 -3.51
CA GLY A 571 30.91 -8.99 -3.77
C GLY A 571 30.48 -10.20 -2.95
N ALA A 572 30.48 -11.36 -3.61
CA ALA A 572 30.21 -12.66 -3.01
C ALA A 572 31.30 -13.67 -3.40
N LYS A 573 31.39 -14.77 -2.67
CA LYS A 573 32.17 -15.93 -3.06
C LYS A 573 31.38 -17.19 -2.73
N ILE A 574 31.01 -17.92 -3.76
CA ILE A 574 30.33 -19.20 -3.67
C ILE A 574 31.37 -20.27 -3.99
N THR A 575 31.36 -21.36 -3.22
CA THR A 575 32.25 -22.51 -3.43
C THR A 575 31.36 -23.73 -3.59
N ILE A 576 31.33 -24.31 -4.78
CA ILE A 576 30.60 -25.55 -5.04
C ILE A 576 31.23 -26.68 -4.21
N PRO A 577 30.44 -27.58 -3.58
CA PRO A 577 30.98 -28.77 -2.91
C PRO A 577 31.83 -29.60 -3.86
N LYS A 578 32.85 -30.27 -3.33
CA LYS A 578 33.70 -31.20 -4.11
C LYS A 578 33.27 -32.65 -3.97
N ASP A 579 32.72 -32.97 -2.81
CA ASP A 579 32.35 -34.29 -2.37
C ASP A 579 30.82 -34.28 -2.19
N SER A 580 30.12 -34.92 -3.13
CA SER A 580 28.67 -34.92 -3.21
C SER A 580 28.14 -36.17 -3.89
N THR A 581 26.94 -36.62 -3.50
CA THR A 581 26.23 -37.78 -4.10
C THR A 581 24.92 -37.36 -4.77
N ASP A 582 24.56 -38.04 -5.86
CA ASP A 582 23.26 -37.96 -6.52
C ASP A 582 22.28 -39.08 -6.08
N ASP A 583 22.73 -40.05 -5.27
CA ASP A 583 21.87 -41.05 -4.62
C ASP A 583 21.58 -40.66 -3.15
N PRO A 584 20.32 -40.32 -2.79
CA PRO A 584 19.97 -39.98 -1.42
C PRO A 584 20.15 -41.11 -0.39
N SER A 585 20.35 -42.36 -0.82
CA SER A 585 20.63 -43.48 0.09
C SER A 585 22.10 -43.62 0.48
N ASP A 586 23.02 -42.92 -0.21
CA ASP A 586 24.42 -42.73 0.20
C ASP A 586 24.60 -41.50 1.12
N TRP A 587 23.51 -40.75 1.44
CA TRP A 587 23.55 -39.60 2.34
C TRP A 587 23.40 -40.03 3.81
N ASP A 588 24.51 -40.47 4.38
CA ASP A 588 24.60 -40.85 5.81
C ASP A 588 24.34 -39.62 6.70
N VAL A 589 23.36 -39.73 7.60
CA VAL A 589 22.82 -38.64 8.43
C VAL A 589 22.56 -39.19 9.83
N ASP A 590 23.24 -38.66 10.83
CA ASP A 590 23.09 -39.07 12.24
C ASP A 590 22.00 -38.23 12.94
N PRO A 591 20.83 -38.80 13.29
CA PRO A 591 19.76 -38.07 13.97
C PRO A 591 20.03 -37.82 15.45
N ASP A 592 20.90 -38.61 16.11
CA ASP A 592 21.18 -38.47 17.54
C ASP A 592 21.93 -37.15 17.78
N VAL A 593 22.79 -36.73 16.83
CA VAL A 593 23.47 -35.43 16.85
C VAL A 593 22.50 -34.24 16.83
N PHE A 594 21.35 -34.37 16.15
CA PHE A 594 20.31 -33.33 16.14
C PHE A 594 19.59 -33.24 17.49
N ILE A 595 19.32 -34.40 18.12
CA ILE A 595 18.68 -34.47 19.44
C ILE A 595 19.59 -33.91 20.54
N ASP A 596 20.88 -34.26 20.53
CA ASP A 596 21.84 -33.71 21.50
C ASP A 596 22.05 -32.21 21.31
N LYS A 597 21.96 -31.67 20.08
CA LYS A 597 21.93 -30.21 19.87
C LYS A 597 20.68 -29.53 20.43
N ILE A 598 19.51 -30.17 20.38
CA ILE A 598 18.27 -29.67 21.03
C ILE A 598 18.44 -29.67 22.55
N ARG A 599 19.07 -30.72 23.09
CA ARG A 599 19.40 -30.86 24.52
C ARG A 599 20.40 -29.82 25.00
N ASP A 600 21.44 -29.50 24.22
CA ASP A 600 22.43 -28.43 24.48
C ASP A 600 21.83 -27.02 24.36
N ALA A 601 20.70 -26.85 23.67
CA ALA A 601 19.90 -25.62 23.68
C ALA A 601 18.97 -25.49 24.92
N GLY A 602 19.01 -26.47 25.83
CA GLY A 602 18.21 -26.48 27.06
C GLY A 602 16.78 -26.99 26.89
N LEU A 603 16.41 -27.52 25.71
CA LEU A 603 15.07 -28.03 25.40
C LEU A 603 14.97 -29.54 25.67
N SER A 604 15.33 -29.96 26.89
CA SER A 604 15.40 -31.39 27.26
C SER A 604 14.06 -32.12 27.11
N GLU A 605 12.93 -31.49 27.43
CA GLU A 605 11.60 -32.13 27.28
C GLU A 605 11.26 -32.36 25.79
N LEU A 606 11.79 -31.53 24.88
CA LEU A 606 11.62 -31.72 23.44
C LEU A 606 12.52 -32.84 22.91
N ALA A 607 13.78 -32.90 23.38
CA ALA A 607 14.72 -33.96 23.02
C ALA A 607 14.18 -35.34 23.48
N ASP A 608 13.78 -35.46 24.74
CA ASP A 608 13.26 -36.70 25.32
C ASP A 608 11.90 -37.10 24.71
N LEU A 609 11.07 -36.12 24.30
CA LEU A 609 9.86 -36.38 23.50
C LEU A 609 10.20 -36.92 22.11
N MET A 610 11.21 -36.39 21.42
CA MET A 610 11.65 -36.88 20.11
C MET A 610 12.23 -38.30 20.18
N GLU A 611 13.10 -38.59 21.16
CA GLU A 611 13.62 -39.94 21.42
C GLU A 611 12.49 -40.97 21.65
N SER A 612 11.34 -40.54 22.19
CA SER A 612 10.19 -41.43 22.41
C SER A 612 9.42 -41.85 21.14
N GLN A 613 9.71 -41.23 19.98
CA GLN A 613 9.00 -41.45 18.72
C GLN A 613 9.83 -42.14 17.62
N MET A 614 11.11 -42.44 17.89
CA MET A 614 12.06 -43.11 16.99
C MET A 614 12.20 -44.61 17.29
#